data_AF-A0A536KRV0-F1
#
_entry.id   AF-A0A536KRV0-F1
#
_cell.length_a   1.000
_cell.length_b   1.000
_cell.length_c   1.000
_cell.angle_alpha   90.00
_cell.angle_beta   90.00
_cell.angle_gamma   90.00
#
_symmetry.space_group_name_H-M   'P 1'
#
loop_
_entity.id
_entity.type
_entity.pdbx_description
1 polymer ?
#
loop_
_entity_poly.entity_id
_entity_poly.type
_entity_poly.pdbx_seq_one_letter_code
_entity_poly.pdbx_strand_id
1 'polypeptide(L)'
;MRGLEVLRGKTFRWTARYSGVRLEERETLDTQLNVFAGFHPALPPAYRNSRVIFLSNIQPELQLEVLDQVDKADFVACDTI
;
A
#
# COMPACT_ATOMS: atom_id res chain seq x y z
N MET A 1 -5.39 2.51 19.35
CA MET A 1 -4.83 2.18 18.02
C MET A 1 -4.16 3.44 17.47
N ARG A 2 -2.95 3.39 16.90
CA ARG A 2 -2.26 4.56 16.32
C ARG A 2 -2.05 4.33 14.82
N GLY A 3 -2.30 5.34 14.00
CA GLY A 3 -2.13 5.28 12.54
C GLY A 3 -3.25 4.57 11.77
N LEU A 4 -4.38 4.27 12.43
CA LEU A 4 -5.60 3.81 11.77
C LEU A 4 -6.50 5.01 11.51
N GLU A 5 -6.89 5.21 10.26
CA GLU A 5 -7.91 6.17 9.84
C GLU A 5 -9.17 5.43 9.38
N VAL A 6 -10.34 5.96 9.73
CA VAL A 6 -11.64 5.41 9.31
C VAL A 6 -12.34 6.45 8.45
N LEU A 7 -12.39 6.17 7.15
CA LEU A 7 -13.03 7.03 6.16
C LEU A 7 -14.43 6.52 5.80
N ARG A 8 -15.32 7.45 5.41
CA ARG A 8 -16.60 7.08 4.79
C ARG A 8 -16.34 6.64 3.35
N GLY A 9 -16.78 5.45 2.99
CA GLY A 9 -16.63 4.92 1.64
C GLY A 9 -16.56 3.39 1.61
N LYS A 10 -16.30 2.83 0.44
CA LYS A 10 -16.02 1.40 0.26
C LYS A 10 -14.55 1.14 0.53
N THR A 11 -14.20 -0.05 1.02
CA THR A 11 -12.80 -0.48 1.14
C THR A 11 -12.21 -0.74 -0.25
N PHE A 12 -10.88 -0.77 -0.37
CA PHE A 12 -10.22 -1.32 -1.56
C PHE A 12 -10.81 -2.67 -1.93
N ARG A 13 -10.99 -2.92 -3.23
CA ARG A 13 -11.43 -4.23 -3.72
C ARG A 13 -10.71 -4.57 -5.01
N TRP A 14 -10.23 -5.80 -5.09
CA TRP A 14 -9.59 -6.34 -6.28
C TRP A 14 -10.18 -7.71 -6.57
N THR A 15 -10.47 -7.97 -7.85
CA THR A 15 -11.03 -9.23 -8.33
C THR A 15 -10.17 -9.75 -9.45
N ALA A 16 -9.85 -11.04 -9.41
CA ALA A 16 -9.05 -11.69 -10.43
C ALA A 16 -9.51 -13.12 -10.71
N ARG A 17 -9.09 -13.60 -11.88
CA ARG A 17 -9.26 -14.98 -12.33
C ARG A 17 -7.90 -15.61 -12.52
N TYR A 18 -7.73 -16.84 -12.04
CA TYR A 18 -6.55 -17.63 -12.30
C TYR A 18 -6.79 -18.57 -13.48
N SER A 19 -5.76 -18.79 -14.30
CA SER A 19 -5.75 -19.69 -15.46
C SER A 19 -4.44 -20.47 -15.54
N GLY A 20 -4.30 -21.32 -16.57
CA GLY A 20 -3.18 -22.24 -16.70
C GLY A 20 -3.41 -23.58 -16.00
N VAL A 21 -2.63 -24.59 -16.36
CA VAL A 21 -2.74 -25.94 -15.79
C VAL A 21 -2.36 -25.95 -14.32
N ARG A 22 -1.51 -25.01 -13.89
CA ARG A 22 -0.99 -24.90 -12.52
C ARG A 22 -1.44 -23.62 -11.80
N LEU A 23 -2.45 -22.91 -12.32
CA LEU A 23 -2.92 -21.62 -11.78
C LEU A 23 -1.82 -20.55 -11.71
N GLU A 24 -0.86 -20.63 -12.62
CA GLU A 24 0.31 -19.73 -12.69
C GLU A 24 -0.01 -18.39 -13.36
N GLU A 25 -1.07 -18.34 -14.16
CA GLU A 25 -1.52 -17.14 -14.83
C GLU A 25 -2.64 -16.47 -14.02
N ARG A 26 -2.65 -15.14 -14.05
CA ARG A 26 -3.62 -14.34 -13.30
C ARG A 26 -4.06 -13.13 -14.10
N GLU A 27 -5.35 -13.08 -14.38
CA GLU A 27 -6.02 -11.94 -15.02
C GLU A 27 -6.69 -11.09 -13.94
N THR A 28 -6.32 -9.80 -13.85
CA THR A 28 -7.08 -8.83 -13.06
C THR A 28 -8.37 -8.49 -13.80
N LEU A 29 -9.51 -8.79 -13.18
CA LEU A 29 -10.84 -8.51 -13.75
C LEU A 29 -11.36 -7.13 -13.35
N ASP A 30 -11.07 -6.69 -12.13
CA ASP A 30 -11.54 -5.42 -11.60
C ASP A 30 -10.64 -4.93 -10.46
N THR A 31 -10.37 -3.63 -10.44
CA THR A 31 -9.64 -2.96 -9.36
C THR A 31 -10.39 -1.69 -8.98
N GLN A 32 -10.90 -1.67 -7.75
CA GLN A 32 -11.59 -0.53 -7.17
C GLN A 32 -10.75 0.04 -6.03
N LEU A 33 -10.06 1.14 -6.31
CA LEU A 33 -9.25 1.86 -5.31
C LEU A 33 -10.10 2.30 -4.11
N ASN A 34 -11.32 2.78 -4.38
CA ASN A 34 -12.28 3.27 -3.39
C ASN A 34 -11.62 4.27 -2.42
N VAL A 35 -11.64 4.05 -1.10
CA VAL A 35 -11.02 4.98 -0.13
C VAL A 35 -9.55 5.26 -0.39
N PHE A 36 -8.81 4.38 -1.09
CA PHE A 36 -7.43 4.66 -1.48
C PHE A 36 -7.27 5.69 -2.60
N ALA A 37 -8.32 5.96 -3.39
CA ALA A 37 -8.21 6.86 -4.54
C ALA A 37 -7.83 8.30 -4.17
N GLY A 38 -8.13 8.73 -2.95
CA GLY A 38 -7.73 10.04 -2.40
C GLY A 38 -7.09 9.91 -1.02
N PHE A 39 -6.49 8.76 -0.73
CA PHE A 39 -5.83 8.53 0.55
C PHE A 39 -4.42 9.12 0.53
N HIS A 40 -4.13 9.95 1.52
CA HIS A 40 -2.80 10.51 1.76
C HIS A 40 -2.33 10.05 3.14
N PRO A 41 -1.38 9.09 3.22
CA PRO A 41 -0.97 8.52 4.49
C PRO A 41 -0.36 9.59 5.40
N ALA A 42 -0.80 9.65 6.66
CA ALA A 42 -0.21 10.50 7.69
C ALA A 42 0.41 9.63 8.78
N LEU A 43 1.75 9.50 8.78
CA LEU A 43 2.46 8.68 9.76
C LEU A 43 2.42 9.35 11.15
N PRO A 44 1.92 8.65 12.19
CA PRO A 44 2.07 9.10 13.56
C PRO A 44 3.55 9.30 13.91
N PRO A 45 3.89 10.27 14.78
CA PRO A 45 5.29 10.54 15.15
C PRO A 45 6.06 9.30 15.61
N ALA A 46 5.39 8.36 16.29
CA ALA A 46 5.97 7.12 16.76
C ALA A 46 6.41 6.15 15.64
N TYR A 47 6.00 6.36 14.38
CA TYR A 47 6.38 5.51 13.24
C TYR A 47 7.43 6.17 12.34
N ARG A 48 7.70 7.46 12.50
CA ARG A 48 8.66 8.22 11.67
C ARG A 48 10.13 7.83 11.92
N ASN A 49 10.41 7.17 13.05
CA ASN A 49 11.73 6.64 13.38
C ASN A 49 11.87 5.13 13.05
N SER A 50 11.02 4.61 12.15
CA SER A 50 11.10 3.21 11.71
C SER A 50 12.41 2.95 11.00
N ARG A 51 13.22 2.03 11.55
CA ARG A 51 14.54 1.66 11.00
C ARG A 51 14.45 0.77 9.76
N VAL A 52 13.35 0.04 9.62
CA VAL A 52 13.10 -0.88 8.50
C VAL A 52 11.74 -0.56 7.92
N ILE A 53 11.70 -0.28 6.63
CA ILE A 53 10.47 0.01 5.88
C ILE A 53 10.27 -1.06 4.83
N PHE A 54 9.04 -1.55 4.69
CA PHE A 54 8.61 -2.34 3.55
C PHE A 54 7.47 -1.65 2.82
N LEU A 55 7.77 -1.16 1.61
CA LEU A 55 6.81 -0.54 0.70
C LEU A 55 6.13 -1.67 -0.10
N SER A 56 5.06 -2.21 0.49
CA SER A 56 4.25 -3.24 -0.16
C SER A 56 3.49 -2.65 -1.36
N ASN A 57 3.01 -3.53 -2.24
CA ASN A 57 2.27 -3.15 -3.44
C ASN A 57 1.12 -2.17 -3.15
N ILE A 58 1.26 -0.96 -3.69
CA ILE A 58 0.28 0.13 -3.77
C ILE A 58 0.81 1.15 -4.79
N GLN A 59 0.04 2.19 -5.12
CA GLN A 59 0.46 3.25 -6.04
C GLN A 59 1.82 3.85 -5.63
N PRO A 60 2.79 3.99 -6.55
CA PRO A 60 4.14 4.46 -6.22
C PRO A 60 4.14 5.86 -5.57
N GLU A 61 3.17 6.72 -5.89
CA GLU A 61 3.04 8.03 -5.25
C GLU A 61 2.79 7.91 -3.74
N LEU A 62 1.93 6.99 -3.30
CA LEU A 62 1.71 6.74 -1.87
C LEU A 62 2.95 6.15 -1.20
N GLN A 63 3.71 5.30 -1.91
CA GLN A 63 4.95 4.74 -1.37
C GLN A 63 5.97 5.85 -1.08
N LEU A 64 6.09 6.83 -1.99
CA LEU A 64 6.94 8.00 -1.82
C LEU A 64 6.44 8.90 -0.69
N GLU A 65 5.13 9.16 -0.59
CA GLU A 65 4.54 9.94 0.51
C GLU A 65 4.86 9.34 1.89
N VAL A 66 4.87 8.01 2.02
CA VAL A 66 5.29 7.33 3.26
C VAL A 66 6.77 7.52 3.52
N LEU A 67 7.61 7.36 2.50
CA LEU A 67 9.07 7.45 2.62
C LEU A 67 9.52 8.87 3.03
N ASP A 68 8.89 9.91 2.46
CA ASP A 68 9.18 11.32 2.76
C ASP A 68 8.87 11.69 4.22
N GLN A 69 8.04 10.91 4.91
CA GLN A 69 7.67 11.12 6.30
C GLN A 69 8.56 10.38 7.31
N VAL A 70 9.48 9.51 6.84
CA VAL A 70 10.39 8.76 7.71
C VAL A 70 11.73 9.49 7.83
N ASP A 71 12.18 9.71 9.06
CA ASP A 71 13.36 10.52 9.35
C ASP A 71 14.66 9.85 8.87
N LYS A 72 14.82 8.56 9.20
CA LYS A 72 15.99 7.75 8.82
C LYS A 72 15.68 6.26 8.89
N ALA A 73 15.56 5.63 7.71
CA ALA A 73 15.54 4.19 7.59
C ALA A 73 16.96 3.64 7.37
N ASP A 74 17.26 2.52 8.01
CA ASP A 74 18.49 1.76 7.76
C ASP A 74 18.32 0.79 6.58
N PHE A 75 17.08 0.36 6.31
CA PHE A 75 16.75 -0.53 5.21
C PHE A 75 15.34 -0.26 4.67
N VAL A 76 15.21 -0.21 3.35
CA VAL A 76 13.94 -0.05 2.64
C VAL A 76 13.84 -1.16 1.60
N ALA A 77 12.79 -1.96 1.69
CA ALA A 77 12.42 -2.92 0.67
C ALA A 77 11.14 -2.46 -0.05
N CYS A 78 11.01 -2.80 -1.32
CA CYS A 78 9.83 -2.55 -2.12
C CYS A 78 9.53 -3.79 -2.99
N ASP A 79 8.25 -4.15 -3.08
CA ASP A 79 7.79 -5.26 -3.94
C ASP A 79 7.56 -4.82 -5.40
N THR A 80 6.95 -3.64 -5.60
CA THR A 80 6.63 -3.11 -6.94
C THR A 80 6.63 -1.58 -6.92
N ILE A 81 7.33 -0.95 -7.88
CA ILE A 81 7.30 0.49 -8.17
C ILE A 81 6.45 0.73 -9.40
#